data_AF-T2M8H3-F1
#
_entry.id   AF-T2M8H3-F1
#
_cell.length_a   1.000
_cell.length_b   1.000
_cell.length_c   1.000
_cell.angle_alpha   90.00
_cell.angle_beta   90.00
_cell.angle_gamma   90.00
#
_symmetry.space_group_name_H-M   'P 1'
#
loop_
_entity.id
_entity.type
_entity.pdbx_description
1 polymer ?
#
loop_
_entity_poly.entity_id
_entity_poly.type
_entity_poly.pdbx_seq_one_letter_code
_entity_poly.pdbx_strand_id
1 'polypeptide(L)'
;VFRIEQYLNHKRPIPTKINQPFCTSEFLFSMKSYDHLKGVSERKFLPNKSEDGLVNPIPQVKNLTEFGQRVYWALQKNETSWILLNFAAIYWRVAGNSYEAIECLRRALDVSPRIHKDLALVSLANILHQSKYSLDAAILMHSALEITNDYDIIYFTLGNIYGALGQYDLADICFKYVYELQPDFEAARLRMHAARCEHKMNLILNKDQNVLNKNDEDEKKEDEELSIRKQIIEEHKKEIGYPLNKYNIYNAFELPEN
;
A
#
# COMPACT_ATOMS: atom_id res chain seq x y z
N VAL A 1 14.89 -13.06 -8.07
CA VAL A 1 14.90 -13.09 -6.60
C VAL A 1 16.29 -12.68 -6.08
N PHE A 2 16.42 -11.48 -5.52
CA PHE A 2 17.67 -11.01 -4.91
C PHE A 2 17.88 -11.71 -3.57
N ARG A 3 19.05 -12.32 -3.35
CA ARG A 3 19.36 -12.98 -2.08
C ARG A 3 20.01 -11.99 -1.14
N ILE A 4 19.39 -11.74 0.01
CA ILE A 4 19.86 -10.80 1.03
C ILE A 4 21.29 -11.10 1.48
N GLU A 5 21.65 -12.37 1.56
CA GLU A 5 23.00 -12.86 1.94
C GLU A 5 24.13 -12.35 1.03
N GLN A 6 23.81 -11.96 -0.21
CA GLN A 6 24.80 -11.39 -1.14
C GLN A 6 25.18 -9.95 -0.77
N TYR A 7 24.31 -9.26 -0.02
CA TYR A 7 24.42 -7.84 0.28
C TYR A 7 24.68 -7.57 1.76
N LEU A 8 24.19 -8.44 2.64
CA LEU A 8 24.34 -8.31 4.09
C LEU A 8 25.23 -9.43 4.64
N ASN A 9 26.27 -9.05 5.38
CA ASN A 9 27.13 -10.01 6.07
C ASN A 9 26.44 -10.51 7.34
N HIS A 10 25.84 -11.70 7.30
CA HIS A 10 25.14 -12.33 8.44
C HIS A 10 26.08 -12.91 9.51
N LYS A 11 27.35 -13.20 9.16
CA LYS A 11 28.32 -13.83 10.07
C LYS A 11 28.93 -12.84 11.05
N ARG A 12 28.87 -11.54 10.75
CA ARG A 12 29.37 -10.50 11.64
C ARG A 12 28.48 -10.39 12.89
N PRO A 13 29.04 -10.46 14.12
CA PRO A 13 28.27 -10.28 15.35
C PRO A 13 27.75 -8.84 15.47
N ILE A 14 26.57 -8.68 16.05
CA ILE A 14 25.91 -7.39 16.23
C ILE A 14 26.47 -6.68 17.47
N PRO A 15 26.85 -5.39 17.38
CA PRO A 15 27.34 -4.62 18.51
C PRO A 15 26.23 -4.30 19.51
N THR A 16 26.61 -3.93 20.73
CA THR A 16 25.68 -3.46 21.76
C THR A 16 25.02 -2.13 21.40
N LYS A 17 25.77 -1.21 20.78
CA LYS A 17 25.23 0.04 20.23
C LYS A 17 24.77 -0.17 18.79
N ILE A 18 23.46 -0.08 18.57
CA ILE A 18 22.83 -0.32 17.27
C ILE A 18 22.56 1.02 16.57
N ASN A 19 22.84 1.06 15.28
CA ASN A 19 22.59 2.16 14.38
C ASN A 19 21.51 1.77 13.36
N GLN A 20 20.76 2.77 12.91
CA GLN A 20 19.71 2.64 11.91
C GLN A 20 20.27 3.01 10.52
N PRO A 21 19.73 2.43 9.43
CA PRO A 21 20.18 2.78 8.10
C PRO A 21 19.84 4.25 7.79
N PHE A 22 20.78 4.95 7.15
CA PHE A 22 20.67 6.38 6.89
C PHE A 22 20.92 6.64 5.41
N CYS A 23 19.95 7.28 4.75
CA CYS A 23 19.94 7.50 3.31
C CYS A 23 20.04 9.00 2.98
N THR A 24 20.89 9.76 3.67
CA THR A 24 20.72 11.22 3.79
C THR A 24 21.80 12.07 3.12
N SER A 25 22.56 11.53 2.16
CA SER A 25 23.38 12.39 1.29
C SER A 25 22.50 13.47 0.65
N GLU A 26 23.00 14.71 0.52
CA GLU A 26 22.22 15.81 -0.06
C GLU A 26 21.61 15.38 -1.41
N PHE A 27 20.28 15.36 -1.51
CA PHE A 27 19.55 14.87 -2.68
C PHE A 27 18.51 15.90 -3.09
N LEU A 28 18.82 16.58 -4.19
CA LEU A 28 17.99 17.62 -4.77
C LEU A 28 16.73 17.04 -5.40
N PHE A 29 15.81 17.92 -5.77
CA PHE A 29 14.61 17.56 -6.54
C PHE A 29 14.99 16.78 -7.80
N SER A 30 14.30 15.67 -8.08
CA SER A 30 14.46 14.92 -9.32
C SER A 30 13.12 14.40 -9.85
N MET A 31 12.93 14.54 -11.17
CA MET A 31 11.78 13.93 -11.85
C MET A 31 11.86 12.40 -11.82
N LYS A 32 13.06 11.82 -11.73
CA LYS A 32 13.27 10.36 -11.68
C LYS A 32 12.80 9.75 -10.36
N SER A 33 12.79 10.54 -9.28
CA SER A 33 12.31 10.17 -7.94
C SER A 33 10.88 10.61 -7.68
N TYR A 34 10.16 11.10 -8.71
CA TYR A 34 8.77 11.55 -8.62
C TYR A 34 8.54 12.70 -7.63
N ASP A 35 9.54 13.57 -7.42
CA ASP A 35 9.40 14.72 -6.51
C ASP A 35 8.34 15.74 -6.93
N HIS A 36 7.82 15.64 -8.15
CA HIS A 36 6.70 16.45 -8.63
C HIS A 36 5.34 15.97 -8.13
N LEU A 37 5.22 14.73 -7.64
CA LEU A 37 4.01 14.23 -7.02
C LEU A 37 3.84 14.87 -5.65
N LYS A 38 2.61 15.27 -5.32
CA LYS A 38 2.33 16.04 -4.10
C LYS A 38 2.79 15.29 -2.85
N GLY A 39 2.42 14.02 -2.71
CA GLY A 39 2.80 13.18 -1.58
C GLY A 39 4.31 12.96 -1.44
N VAL A 40 5.06 12.96 -2.53
CA VAL A 40 6.54 12.87 -2.48
C VAL A 40 7.15 14.21 -2.09
N SER A 41 6.62 15.31 -2.64
CA SER A 41 7.07 16.67 -2.30
C SER A 41 6.80 17.01 -0.83
N GLU A 42 5.67 16.55 -0.28
CA GLU A 42 5.20 16.79 1.09
C GLU A 42 5.64 15.71 2.08
N ARG A 43 6.52 14.77 1.68
CA ARG A 43 7.02 13.62 2.47
C ARG A 43 7.38 13.88 3.94
N LYS A 44 7.77 15.11 4.28
CA LYS A 44 8.09 15.54 5.65
C LYS A 44 6.88 15.58 6.59
N PHE A 45 5.68 15.64 6.03
CA PHE A 45 4.41 15.80 6.75
C PHE A 45 3.54 14.55 6.72
N LEU A 46 4.00 13.46 6.09
CA LEU A 46 3.22 12.21 6.02
C LEU A 46 3.18 11.55 7.40
N PRO A 47 2.04 10.97 7.79
CA PRO A 47 1.93 10.26 9.06
C PRO A 47 2.86 9.05 9.08
N ASN A 48 3.43 8.79 10.25
CA ASN A 48 4.19 7.58 10.52
C ASN A 48 3.23 6.40 10.73
N LYS A 49 3.37 5.33 9.94
CA LYS A 49 2.52 4.14 10.03
C LYS A 49 3.38 2.89 9.86
N SER A 50 3.36 2.01 10.86
CA SER A 50 4.10 0.75 10.82
C SER A 50 3.43 -0.26 9.89
N GLU A 51 4.25 -0.94 9.09
CA GLU A 51 3.83 -2.06 8.24
C GLU A 51 4.37 -3.40 8.79
N ASP A 52 3.99 -3.78 10.01
CA ASP A 52 4.48 -4.99 10.70
C ASP A 52 4.33 -6.28 9.87
N GLY A 53 3.32 -6.34 9.00
CA GLY A 53 3.10 -7.46 8.07
C GLY A 53 4.23 -7.66 7.04
N LEU A 54 5.07 -6.65 6.79
CA LEU A 54 6.24 -6.74 5.90
C LEU A 54 7.46 -7.44 6.55
N VAL A 55 7.43 -7.74 7.84
CA VAL A 55 8.52 -8.49 8.49
C VAL A 55 8.58 -9.93 7.95
N ASN A 56 7.42 -10.51 7.66
CA ASN A 56 7.29 -11.90 7.19
C ASN A 56 7.90 -12.18 5.80
N PRO A 57 7.76 -11.31 4.77
CA PRO A 57 8.36 -11.53 3.46
C PRO A 57 9.88 -11.32 3.40
N ILE A 58 10.55 -10.95 4.50
CA ILE A 58 12.00 -11.08 4.61
C ILE A 58 12.33 -12.36 5.39
N PRO A 59 12.41 -13.54 4.74
CA PRO A 59 12.50 -14.84 5.39
C PRO A 59 13.76 -15.07 6.26
N GLN A 60 14.66 -14.09 6.36
CA GLN A 60 15.93 -14.18 7.05
C GLN A 60 16.12 -13.09 8.13
N VAL A 61 15.17 -12.17 8.30
CA VAL A 61 15.24 -11.12 9.32
C VAL A 61 14.41 -11.55 10.51
N LYS A 62 15.06 -12.15 11.50
CA LYS A 62 14.42 -12.51 12.78
C LYS A 62 14.20 -11.30 13.69
N ASN A 63 14.94 -10.21 13.46
CA ASN A 63 14.95 -9.02 14.29
C ASN A 63 15.16 -7.77 13.42
N LEU A 64 14.19 -6.85 13.43
CA LEU A 64 14.24 -5.60 12.66
C LEU A 64 15.47 -4.75 13.01
N THR A 65 15.84 -4.71 14.29
CA THR A 65 16.97 -3.94 14.81
C THR A 65 18.31 -4.49 14.27
N GLU A 66 18.45 -5.81 14.23
CA GLU A 66 19.61 -6.47 13.60
C GLU A 66 19.66 -6.19 12.09
N PHE A 67 18.52 -6.27 11.41
CA PHE A 67 18.44 -5.95 9.98
C PHE A 67 18.87 -4.52 9.70
N GLY A 68 18.33 -3.54 10.44
CA GLY A 68 18.72 -2.14 10.33
C GLY A 68 20.23 -1.92 10.51
N GLN A 69 20.83 -2.55 11.52
CA GLN A 69 22.28 -2.47 11.75
C GLN A 69 23.10 -3.08 10.59
N ARG A 70 22.64 -4.19 10.01
CA ARG A 70 23.32 -4.82 8.88
C ARG A 70 23.21 -3.96 7.62
N VAL A 71 22.04 -3.40 7.34
CA VAL A 71 21.81 -2.47 6.23
C VAL A 71 22.64 -1.21 6.40
N TYR A 72 22.70 -0.64 7.61
CA TYR A 72 23.56 0.50 7.94
C TYR A 72 25.03 0.23 7.55
N TRP A 73 25.61 -0.89 7.98
CA TRP A 73 27.00 -1.20 7.62
C TRP A 73 27.22 -1.43 6.13
N ALA A 74 26.22 -1.98 5.45
CA ALA A 74 26.32 -2.20 4.01
C ALA A 74 26.27 -0.87 3.26
N LEU A 75 25.39 0.05 3.64
CA LEU A 75 25.29 1.39 3.07
C LEU A 75 26.58 2.20 3.28
N GLN A 76 27.21 2.10 4.45
CA GLN A 76 28.52 2.76 4.70
C GLN A 76 29.62 2.32 3.72
N LYS A 77 29.48 1.16 3.07
CA LYS A 77 30.42 0.68 2.03
C LYS A 77 29.97 1.02 0.62
N ASN A 78 28.66 1.15 0.39
CA ASN A 78 28.07 1.41 -0.91
C ASN A 78 26.74 2.15 -0.76
N GLU A 79 26.84 3.47 -0.64
CA GLU A 79 25.69 4.36 -0.39
C GLU A 79 24.74 4.46 -1.59
N THR A 80 25.25 4.21 -2.80
CA THR A 80 24.48 4.29 -4.06
C THR A 80 23.93 2.95 -4.54
N SER A 81 24.03 1.90 -3.72
CA SER A 81 23.43 0.61 -4.06
C SER A 81 21.91 0.70 -3.96
N TRP A 82 21.23 0.68 -5.11
CA TRP A 82 19.77 0.73 -5.14
C TRP A 82 19.12 -0.41 -4.34
N ILE A 83 19.77 -1.58 -4.25
CA ILE A 83 19.28 -2.72 -3.45
C ILE A 83 19.35 -2.40 -1.96
N LEU A 84 20.48 -1.85 -1.49
CA LEU A 84 20.64 -1.48 -0.08
C LEU A 84 19.72 -0.32 0.31
N LEU A 85 19.49 0.63 -0.61
CA LEU A 85 18.51 1.70 -0.43
C LEU A 85 17.08 1.15 -0.31
N ASN A 86 16.71 0.14 -1.11
CA ASN A 86 15.43 -0.56 -0.94
C ASN A 86 15.35 -1.33 0.39
N PHE A 87 16.44 -1.96 0.85
CA PHE A 87 16.44 -2.60 2.17
C PHE A 87 16.29 -1.59 3.32
N ALA A 88 16.92 -0.42 3.20
CA ALA A 88 16.74 0.65 4.17
C ALA A 88 15.29 1.19 4.15
N ALA A 89 14.70 1.34 2.97
CA ALA A 89 13.30 1.70 2.85
C ALA A 89 12.37 0.67 3.53
N ILE A 90 12.60 -0.63 3.32
CA ILE A 90 11.81 -1.68 3.99
C ILE A 90 11.99 -1.60 5.51
N TYR A 91 13.22 -1.39 6.01
CA TYR A 91 13.45 -1.18 7.44
C TYR A 91 12.60 -0.03 7.98
N TRP A 92 12.58 1.11 7.30
CA TRP A 92 11.84 2.29 7.75
C TRP A 92 10.32 2.15 7.63
N ARG A 93 9.82 1.43 6.62
CA ARG A 93 8.39 1.07 6.50
C ARG A 93 7.93 0.20 7.67
N VAL A 94 8.73 -0.78 8.06
CA VAL A 94 8.44 -1.61 9.24
C VAL A 94 8.65 -0.82 10.54
N ALA A 95 9.62 0.09 10.61
CA ALA A 95 9.79 0.95 11.77
C ALA A 95 8.72 2.05 11.88
N GLY A 96 7.91 2.23 10.83
CA GLY A 96 6.85 3.22 10.74
C GLY A 96 7.32 4.63 10.42
N ASN A 97 8.57 4.85 10.01
CA ASN A 97 9.07 6.19 9.64
C ASN A 97 8.91 6.42 8.13
N SER A 98 7.80 7.07 7.77
CA SER A 98 7.44 7.33 6.37
C SER A 98 8.44 8.25 5.67
N TYR A 99 8.97 9.25 6.39
CA TYR A 99 9.92 10.21 5.84
C TYR A 99 11.24 9.53 5.43
N GLU A 100 11.85 8.78 6.34
CA GLU A 100 13.12 8.07 6.05
C GLU A 100 12.93 6.99 4.98
N ALA A 101 11.78 6.31 4.99
CA ALA A 101 11.44 5.35 3.94
C ALA A 101 11.41 6.01 2.56
N ILE A 102 10.71 7.15 2.43
CA ILE A 102 10.63 7.90 1.17
C ILE A 102 12.01 8.43 0.76
N GLU A 103 12.83 8.93 1.69
CA GLU A 103 14.18 9.40 1.38
C GLU A 103 15.06 8.29 0.78
N CYS A 104 15.00 7.08 1.33
CA CYS A 104 15.70 5.93 0.75
C CYS A 104 15.14 5.54 -0.63
N LEU A 105 13.81 5.53 -0.80
CA LEU A 105 13.15 5.18 -2.07
C LEU A 105 13.44 6.20 -3.18
N ARG A 106 13.47 7.49 -2.86
CA ARG A 106 13.83 8.56 -3.82
C ARG A 106 15.21 8.32 -4.42
N ARG A 107 16.20 8.00 -3.58
CA ARG A 107 17.56 7.68 -4.02
C ARG A 107 17.62 6.36 -4.77
N ALA A 108 16.89 5.34 -4.31
CA ALA A 108 16.79 4.08 -5.01
C ALA A 108 16.28 4.28 -6.44
N LEU A 109 15.23 5.07 -6.65
CA LEU A 109 14.67 5.37 -7.96
C LEU A 109 15.64 6.13 -8.87
N ASP A 110 16.49 6.98 -8.31
CA ASP A 110 17.47 7.75 -9.07
C ASP A 110 18.61 6.88 -9.61
N VAL A 111 19.13 5.98 -8.76
CA VAL A 111 20.30 5.13 -9.08
C VAL A 111 19.95 3.75 -9.66
N SER A 112 18.68 3.32 -9.57
CA SER A 112 18.24 2.03 -10.10
C SER A 112 18.25 2.00 -11.64
N PRO A 113 18.73 0.90 -12.26
CA PRO A 113 18.44 0.59 -13.65
C PRO A 113 16.92 0.54 -13.88
N ARG A 114 16.46 0.94 -15.07
CA ARG A 114 15.01 1.02 -15.41
C ARG A 114 14.25 -0.27 -15.06
N ILE A 115 14.83 -1.42 -15.38
CA ILE A 115 14.20 -2.75 -15.17
C ILE A 115 14.04 -3.16 -13.70
N HIS A 116 14.60 -2.38 -12.75
CA HIS A 116 14.54 -2.68 -11.31
C HIS A 116 13.90 -1.54 -10.50
N LYS A 117 13.28 -0.56 -11.17
CA LYS A 117 12.59 0.55 -10.48
C LYS A 117 11.26 0.13 -9.87
N ASP A 118 10.67 -0.96 -10.35
CA ASP A 118 9.40 -1.51 -9.88
C ASP A 118 9.37 -1.71 -8.36
N LEU A 119 10.41 -2.27 -7.76
CA LEU A 119 10.49 -2.46 -6.29
C LEU A 119 10.30 -1.14 -5.52
N ALA A 120 10.99 -0.09 -5.95
CA ALA A 120 10.95 1.20 -5.29
C ALA A 120 9.64 1.94 -5.60
N LEU A 121 9.11 1.81 -6.82
CA LEU A 121 7.82 2.37 -7.22
C LEU A 121 6.66 1.78 -6.40
N VAL A 122 6.60 0.44 -6.29
CA VAL A 122 5.58 -0.26 -5.51
C VAL A 122 5.66 0.12 -4.03
N SER A 123 6.87 0.19 -3.48
CA SER A 123 7.06 0.58 -2.08
C SER A 123 6.64 2.03 -1.83
N LEU A 124 6.98 2.96 -2.74
CA LEU A 124 6.59 4.36 -2.62
C LEU A 124 5.08 4.54 -2.75
N ALA A 125 4.45 3.85 -3.73
CA ALA A 125 3.01 3.87 -3.92
C ALA A 125 2.25 3.39 -2.68
N ASN A 126 2.72 2.33 -2.02
CA ASN A 126 2.10 1.83 -0.79
C ASN A 126 2.13 2.87 0.34
N ILE A 127 3.28 3.53 0.55
CA ILE A 127 3.41 4.59 1.57
C ILE A 127 2.43 5.73 1.24
N LEU A 128 2.41 6.19 -0.01
CA LEU A 128 1.53 7.29 -0.43
C LEU A 128 0.05 6.94 -0.29
N HIS A 129 -0.35 5.73 -0.67
CA HIS A 129 -1.72 5.27 -0.51
C HIS A 129 -2.15 5.23 0.97
N GLN A 130 -1.30 4.70 1.85
CA GLN A 130 -1.55 4.70 3.30
C GLN A 130 -1.63 6.12 3.88
N SER A 131 -0.84 7.05 3.34
CA SER A 131 -0.89 8.48 3.70
C SER A 131 -1.97 9.28 2.96
N LYS A 132 -2.97 8.63 2.36
CA LYS A 132 -4.12 9.25 1.66
C LYS A 132 -3.79 9.98 0.37
N TYR A 133 -2.59 9.83 -0.17
CA TYR A 133 -2.20 10.29 -1.51
C TYR A 133 -2.49 9.21 -2.57
N SER A 134 -3.73 8.70 -2.60
CA SER A 134 -4.11 7.57 -3.47
C SER A 134 -3.99 7.87 -4.97
N LEU A 135 -4.16 9.12 -5.40
CA LEU A 135 -3.95 9.51 -6.80
C LEU A 135 -2.47 9.40 -7.20
N ASP A 136 -1.56 9.92 -6.37
CA ASP A 136 -0.12 9.82 -6.60
C ASP A 136 0.33 8.34 -6.56
N ALA A 137 -0.24 7.56 -5.64
CA ALA A 137 0.00 6.12 -5.57
C ALA A 137 -0.42 5.40 -6.86
N ALA A 138 -1.56 5.75 -7.45
CA ALA A 138 -2.00 5.18 -8.73
C ALA A 138 -1.00 5.47 -9.86
N ILE A 139 -0.49 6.71 -9.95
CA ILE A 139 0.52 7.11 -10.95
C ILE A 139 1.78 6.24 -10.82
N LEU A 140 2.28 6.07 -9.60
CA LEU A 140 3.46 5.24 -9.33
C LEU A 140 3.23 3.77 -9.67
N MET A 141 2.03 3.26 -9.37
CA MET A 141 1.69 1.86 -9.62
C MET A 141 1.53 1.55 -11.11
N HIS A 142 0.94 2.46 -11.89
CA HIS A 142 0.95 2.38 -13.36
C HIS A 142 2.36 2.44 -13.93
N SER A 143 3.22 3.29 -13.36
CA SER A 143 4.63 3.35 -13.76
C SER A 143 5.39 2.04 -13.46
N ALA A 144 5.02 1.34 -12.38
CA ALA A 144 5.58 0.03 -12.05
C ALA A 144 5.09 -1.07 -13.01
N LEU A 145 3.83 -0.98 -13.44
CA LEU A 145 3.21 -1.91 -14.39
C LEU A 145 3.94 -1.94 -15.75
N GLU A 146 4.54 -0.82 -16.18
CA GLU A 146 5.34 -0.76 -17.41
C GLU A 146 6.67 -1.55 -17.33
N ILE A 147 7.07 -2.00 -16.14
CA ILE A 147 8.41 -2.52 -15.87
C ILE A 147 8.35 -3.98 -15.41
N THR A 148 7.41 -4.30 -14.52
CA THR A 148 7.39 -5.58 -13.81
C THR A 148 6.60 -6.65 -14.55
N ASN A 149 6.91 -7.92 -14.23
CA ASN A 149 6.08 -9.08 -14.62
C ASN A 149 5.25 -9.60 -13.44
N ASP A 150 5.38 -9.01 -12.25
CA ASP A 150 4.65 -9.40 -11.03
C ASP A 150 3.25 -8.74 -11.01
N TYR A 151 2.45 -9.05 -12.02
CA TYR A 151 1.17 -8.39 -12.29
C TYR A 151 0.17 -8.55 -11.14
N ASP A 152 0.16 -9.69 -10.45
CA ASP A 152 -0.75 -9.98 -9.35
C ASP A 152 -0.62 -8.96 -8.19
N ILE A 153 0.61 -8.65 -7.76
CA ILE A 153 0.87 -7.67 -6.71
C ILE A 153 0.42 -6.26 -7.13
N ILE A 154 0.71 -5.90 -8.38
CA ILE A 154 0.37 -4.58 -8.94
C ILE A 154 -1.14 -4.41 -9.04
N TYR A 155 -1.86 -5.36 -9.66
CA TYR A 155 -3.31 -5.29 -9.81
C TYR A 155 -4.02 -5.36 -8.46
N PHE A 156 -3.56 -6.18 -7.51
CA PHE A 156 -4.17 -6.20 -6.18
C PHE A 156 -4.04 -4.84 -5.48
N THR A 157 -2.87 -4.21 -5.58
CA THR A 157 -2.66 -2.88 -4.99
C THR A 157 -3.44 -1.80 -5.73
N LEU A 158 -3.49 -1.82 -7.07
CA LEU A 158 -4.35 -0.91 -7.86
C LEU A 158 -5.81 -1.05 -7.47
N GLY A 159 -6.31 -2.27 -7.24
CA GLY A 159 -7.68 -2.50 -6.79
C GLY A 159 -7.97 -1.81 -5.45
N ASN A 160 -7.05 -1.91 -4.49
CA ASN A 160 -7.18 -1.21 -3.20
C ASN A 160 -7.13 0.32 -3.37
N ILE A 161 -6.24 0.82 -4.23
CA ILE A 161 -6.13 2.25 -4.54
C ILE A 161 -7.43 2.77 -5.17
N TYR A 162 -7.96 2.10 -6.20
CA TYR A 162 -9.21 2.48 -6.85
C TYR A 162 -10.41 2.40 -5.91
N GLY A 163 -10.45 1.41 -5.02
CA GLY A 163 -11.44 1.36 -3.95
C GLY A 163 -11.41 2.63 -3.09
N ALA A 164 -10.22 3.12 -2.72
CA ALA A 164 -10.07 4.33 -1.91
C ALA A 164 -10.40 5.62 -2.65
N LEU A 165 -10.38 5.57 -3.97
CA LEU A 165 -10.81 6.66 -4.84
C LEU A 165 -12.32 6.59 -5.14
N GLY A 166 -13.04 5.59 -4.61
CA GLY A 166 -14.45 5.35 -4.91
C GLY A 166 -14.71 4.79 -6.32
N GLN A 167 -13.66 4.41 -7.06
CA GLN A 167 -13.73 3.88 -8.41
C GLN A 167 -13.91 2.35 -8.37
N TYR A 168 -15.04 1.93 -7.82
CA TYR A 168 -15.28 0.51 -7.51
C TYR A 168 -15.36 -0.39 -8.75
N ASP A 169 -15.76 0.14 -9.90
CA ASP A 169 -15.74 -0.60 -11.17
C ASP A 169 -14.32 -1.02 -11.57
N LEU A 170 -13.37 -0.08 -11.46
CA LEU A 170 -11.96 -0.35 -11.75
C LEU A 170 -11.37 -1.28 -10.70
N ALA A 171 -11.76 -1.11 -9.42
CA ALA A 171 -11.35 -2.00 -8.35
C ALA A 171 -11.78 -3.46 -8.60
N ASP A 172 -13.04 -3.68 -9.02
CA ASP A 172 -13.55 -5.02 -9.37
C ASP A 172 -12.75 -5.66 -10.50
N ILE A 173 -12.46 -4.90 -11.58
CA ILE A 173 -11.65 -5.39 -12.71
C ILE A 173 -10.25 -5.82 -12.22
N CYS A 174 -9.61 -4.99 -11.39
CA CYS A 174 -8.29 -5.30 -10.85
C CYS A 174 -8.31 -6.56 -9.97
N PHE A 175 -9.25 -6.68 -9.02
CA PHE A 175 -9.32 -7.84 -8.14
C PHE A 175 -9.72 -9.11 -8.89
N LYS A 176 -10.59 -9.00 -9.89
CA LYS A 176 -10.97 -10.11 -10.77
C LYS A 176 -9.75 -10.68 -11.50
N TYR A 177 -8.89 -9.83 -12.05
CA TYR A 177 -7.67 -10.27 -12.71
C TYR A 177 -6.76 -11.07 -11.76
N VAL A 178 -6.57 -10.59 -10.53
CA VAL A 178 -5.77 -11.30 -9.51
C VAL A 178 -6.42 -12.64 -9.15
N TYR A 179 -7.74 -12.68 -8.99
CA TYR A 179 -8.48 -13.91 -8.68
C TYR A 179 -8.41 -14.94 -9.82
N GLU A 180 -8.45 -14.50 -11.08
CA GLU A 180 -8.29 -15.39 -12.24
C GLU A 180 -6.88 -15.98 -12.34
N LEU A 181 -5.85 -15.22 -11.96
CA LEU A 181 -4.47 -15.70 -11.89
C LEU A 181 -4.22 -16.63 -10.70
N GLN A 182 -4.82 -16.32 -9.55
CA GLN A 182 -4.63 -17.04 -8.29
C GLN A 182 -5.99 -17.29 -7.61
N PRO A 183 -6.74 -18.32 -8.04
CA PRO A 183 -8.06 -18.62 -7.47
C PRO A 183 -8.04 -18.93 -5.96
N ASP A 184 -6.91 -19.44 -5.46
CA ASP A 184 -6.70 -19.74 -4.04
C ASP A 184 -6.37 -18.50 -3.19
N PHE A 185 -6.13 -17.34 -3.82
CA PHE A 185 -5.86 -16.09 -3.10
C PHE A 185 -7.18 -15.44 -2.65
N GLU A 186 -7.70 -15.98 -1.54
CA GLU A 186 -8.98 -15.61 -0.95
C GLU A 186 -9.17 -14.10 -0.71
N ALA A 187 -8.08 -13.38 -0.43
CA ALA A 187 -8.13 -11.93 -0.24
C ALA A 187 -8.57 -11.18 -1.51
N ALA A 188 -8.18 -11.62 -2.70
CA ALA A 188 -8.65 -11.03 -3.96
C ALA A 188 -10.14 -11.25 -4.14
N ARG A 189 -10.64 -12.46 -3.87
CA ARG A 189 -12.07 -12.79 -3.91
C ARG A 189 -12.87 -11.89 -2.98
N LEU A 190 -12.46 -11.79 -1.71
CA LEU A 190 -13.15 -10.96 -0.71
C LEU A 190 -13.14 -9.47 -1.08
N ARG A 191 -12.02 -8.95 -1.57
CA ARG A 191 -11.90 -7.54 -2.01
C ARG A 191 -12.73 -7.25 -3.26
N MET A 192 -12.78 -8.17 -4.21
CA MET A 192 -13.64 -8.11 -5.40
C MET A 192 -15.12 -8.00 -4.98
N HIS A 193 -15.57 -8.87 -4.07
CA HIS A 193 -16.94 -8.82 -3.55
C HIS A 193 -17.23 -7.50 -2.83
N ALA A 194 -16.32 -7.04 -1.96
CA ALA A 194 -16.47 -5.77 -1.27
C ALA A 194 -16.62 -4.58 -2.25
N ALA A 195 -15.79 -4.53 -3.30
CA ALA A 195 -15.89 -3.49 -4.31
C ALA A 195 -17.26 -3.48 -5.01
N ARG A 196 -17.80 -4.66 -5.36
CA ARG A 196 -19.14 -4.78 -5.95
C ARG A 196 -20.26 -4.32 -5.01
N CYS A 197 -20.14 -4.63 -3.72
CA CYS A 197 -21.09 -4.16 -2.71
C CYS A 197 -21.12 -2.63 -2.63
N GLU A 198 -19.93 -2.01 -2.50
CA GLU A 198 -19.80 -0.56 -2.42
C GLU A 198 -20.30 0.13 -3.69
N HIS A 199 -20.01 -0.45 -4.87
CA HIS A 199 -20.54 0.04 -6.14
C HIS A 199 -22.08 0.04 -6.16
N LYS A 200 -22.70 -1.09 -5.79
CA LYS A 200 -24.17 -1.22 -5.74
C LYS A 200 -24.78 -0.25 -4.72
N MET A 201 -24.14 -0.09 -3.56
CA MET A 201 -24.57 0.85 -2.52
C MET A 201 -24.59 2.28 -3.07
N ASN A 202 -23.48 2.71 -3.68
CA ASN A 202 -23.37 4.04 -4.26
C ASN A 202 -24.40 4.30 -5.37
N LEU A 203 -24.70 3.30 -6.21
CA LEU A 203 -25.75 3.43 -7.23
C LEU A 203 -27.14 3.64 -6.62
N ILE A 204 -27.44 2.99 -5.50
CA ILE A 204 -28.72 3.15 -4.80
C ILE A 204 -28.78 4.54 -4.15
N LEU A 205 -27.77 4.91 -3.37
CA LEU A 205 -27.68 6.23 -2.74
C LEU A 205 -27.77 7.37 -3.76
N ASN A 206 -27.12 7.24 -4.92
CA ASN A 206 -27.19 8.26 -5.97
C ASN A 206 -28.56 8.31 -6.67
N LYS A 207 -29.28 7.18 -6.77
CA LYS A 207 -30.67 7.18 -7.26
C LYS A 207 -31.58 7.87 -6.24
N ASP A 208 -31.39 7.60 -4.96
CA ASP A 208 -32.17 8.20 -3.89
C ASP A 208 -31.86 9.69 -3.75
N GLN A 209 -30.62 10.16 -3.92
CA GLN A 209 -30.32 11.60 -4.02
C GLN A 209 -31.03 12.29 -5.20
N ASN A 210 -31.15 11.61 -6.35
CA ASN A 210 -31.91 12.15 -7.48
C ASN A 210 -33.43 12.14 -7.25
N VAL A 211 -33.92 11.26 -6.36
CA VAL A 211 -35.33 11.21 -5.92
C VAL A 211 -35.59 12.24 -4.80
N LEU A 212 -34.63 12.46 -3.89
CA LEU A 212 -34.67 13.34 -2.72
C LEU A 212 -34.28 14.80 -3.01
N ASN A 213 -33.73 15.10 -4.20
CA ASN A 213 -33.71 16.46 -4.74
C ASN A 213 -35.14 16.98 -5.05
N LYS A 214 -36.17 16.18 -4.75
CA LYS A 214 -37.52 16.64 -4.41
C LYS A 214 -37.77 16.45 -2.91
N ASN A 215 -37.55 17.53 -2.18
CA ASN A 215 -38.01 17.85 -0.82
C ASN A 215 -37.14 17.37 0.36
N ASP A 216 -36.91 18.34 1.23
CA ASP A 216 -36.15 18.31 2.49
C ASP A 216 -36.66 17.26 3.48
N GLU A 217 -35.73 16.54 4.14
CA GLU A 217 -35.81 15.99 5.51
C GLU A 217 -34.55 15.12 5.77
N ASP A 218 -33.57 15.65 6.51
CA ASP A 218 -32.24 15.03 6.66
C ASP A 218 -32.15 13.91 7.72
N GLU A 219 -33.07 13.85 8.70
CA GLU A 219 -33.06 12.80 9.74
C GLU A 219 -33.61 11.44 9.27
N LYS A 220 -34.52 11.41 8.28
CA LYS A 220 -35.02 10.14 7.72
C LYS A 220 -34.01 9.44 6.83
N LYS A 221 -32.99 10.17 6.33
CA LYS A 221 -31.99 9.65 5.38
C LYS A 221 -31.02 8.67 6.03
N GLU A 222 -30.60 8.91 7.28
CA GLU A 222 -29.66 8.01 7.99
C GLU A 222 -30.29 6.66 8.33
N ASP A 223 -31.56 6.65 8.75
CA ASP A 223 -32.30 5.42 9.06
C ASP A 223 -32.56 4.57 7.81
N GLU A 224 -32.83 5.22 6.68
CA GLU A 224 -33.07 4.56 5.39
C GLU A 224 -31.76 4.01 4.80
N GLU A 225 -30.65 4.77 4.87
CA GLU A 225 -29.31 4.29 4.50
C GLU A 225 -28.90 3.07 5.35
N LEU A 226 -29.13 3.12 6.67
CA LEU A 226 -28.83 2.01 7.57
C LEU A 226 -29.70 0.77 7.29
N SER A 227 -30.95 0.97 6.89
CA SER A 227 -31.88 -0.10 6.50
C SER A 227 -31.44 -0.78 5.19
N ILE A 228 -31.08 0.00 4.17
CA ILE A 228 -30.57 -0.49 2.89
C ILE A 228 -29.25 -1.24 3.08
N ARG A 229 -28.33 -0.72 3.92
CA ARG A 229 -27.11 -1.41 4.33
C ARG A 229 -27.40 -2.78 4.92
N LYS A 230 -28.35 -2.88 5.84
CA LYS A 230 -28.75 -4.16 6.44
C LYS A 230 -29.32 -5.13 5.40
N GLN A 231 -30.19 -4.65 4.50
CA GLN A 231 -30.83 -5.51 3.49
C GLN A 231 -29.82 -6.08 2.49
N ILE A 232 -28.84 -5.28 2.05
CA ILE A 232 -27.78 -5.74 1.15
C ILE A 232 -26.86 -6.76 1.83
N ILE A 233 -26.49 -6.51 3.09
CA ILE A 233 -25.74 -7.48 3.90
C ILE A 233 -26.52 -8.80 4.01
N GLU A 234 -27.84 -8.74 4.22
CA GLU A 234 -28.71 -9.91 4.37
C GLU A 234 -28.88 -10.71 3.07
N GLU A 235 -29.04 -10.04 1.93
CA GLU A 235 -29.06 -10.67 0.60
C GLU A 235 -27.72 -11.37 0.32
N HIS A 236 -26.60 -10.75 0.69
CA HIS A 236 -25.28 -11.32 0.42
C HIS A 236 -24.90 -12.46 1.37
N LYS A 237 -25.40 -12.49 2.61
CA LYS A 237 -25.32 -13.69 3.46
C LYS A 237 -25.96 -14.92 2.81
N LYS A 238 -26.89 -14.75 1.85
CA LYS A 238 -27.50 -15.86 1.12
C LYS A 238 -26.64 -16.33 -0.06
N GLU A 239 -25.83 -15.46 -0.65
CA GLU A 239 -24.86 -15.81 -1.70
C GLU A 239 -23.57 -16.42 -1.12
N ILE A 240 -23.20 -16.02 0.09
CA ILE A 240 -22.00 -16.50 0.79
C ILE A 240 -22.42 -17.56 1.82
N GLY A 241 -22.21 -18.83 1.51
CA GLY A 241 -22.30 -19.90 2.52
C GLY A 241 -21.27 -19.70 3.64
N TYR A 242 -21.71 -19.18 4.79
CA TYR A 242 -21.01 -19.12 6.09
C TYR A 242 -19.92 -18.03 6.29
N PRO A 243 -19.62 -17.67 7.56
CA PRO A 243 -19.96 -16.39 8.16
C PRO A 243 -18.87 -15.32 8.01
N LEU A 244 -19.30 -14.05 7.96
CA LEU A 244 -18.51 -12.81 7.94
C LEU A 244 -17.66 -12.55 9.20
N ASN A 245 -17.18 -13.58 9.91
CA ASN A 245 -16.47 -13.40 11.16
C ASN A 245 -15.18 -14.25 11.23
N LYS A 246 -14.14 -13.79 10.53
CA LYS A 246 -12.75 -14.18 10.86
C LYS A 246 -11.64 -13.24 10.39
N TYR A 247 -11.94 -12.15 9.68
CA TYR A 247 -10.92 -11.17 9.31
C TYR A 247 -11.29 -9.80 9.86
N ASN A 248 -10.50 -9.37 10.83
CA ASN A 248 -10.55 -8.06 11.44
C ASN A 248 -10.54 -6.97 10.37
N ILE A 249 -11.67 -6.29 10.26
CA ILE A 249 -12.14 -5.47 9.14
C ILE A 249 -11.59 -4.04 9.22
N TYR A 250 -10.47 -3.81 9.90
CA TYR A 250 -10.21 -2.50 10.51
C TYR A 250 -9.75 -1.37 9.59
N ASN A 251 -9.49 -1.58 8.29
CA ASN A 251 -8.90 -0.52 7.45
C ASN A 251 -9.53 -0.41 6.05
N ALA A 252 -10.84 -0.64 5.89
CA ALA A 252 -11.46 -0.52 4.57
C ALA A 252 -11.28 0.90 4.00
N PHE A 253 -11.56 1.99 4.73
CA PHE A 253 -11.21 3.38 4.36
C PHE A 253 -11.24 4.26 5.65
N GLU A 254 -10.16 4.31 6.44
CA GLU A 254 -9.98 5.17 7.67
C GLU A 254 -10.49 6.63 7.46
N LEU A 255 -11.21 7.36 8.35
CA LEU A 255 -11.20 7.49 9.84
C LEU A 255 -12.35 8.48 10.34
N PRO A 256 -12.69 8.65 11.65
CA PRO A 256 -11.85 9.34 12.65
C PRO A 256 -11.67 8.65 14.00
N GLU A 257 -10.57 9.03 14.67
CA GLU A 257 -10.24 8.74 16.06
C GLU A 257 -11.19 9.49 17.02
N ASN A 258 -11.59 8.80 18.10
CA ASN A 258 -12.23 9.25 19.34
C ASN A 258 -13.41 10.24 19.25
#